data_AF-K9VBT6-F1
#
_entry.id   AF-K9VBT6-F1
#
_cell.length_a   1.000
_cell.length_b   1.000
_cell.length_c   1.000
_cell.angle_alpha   90.00
_cell.angle_beta   90.00
_cell.angle_gamma   90.00
#
_symmetry.space_group_name_H-M   'P 1'
#
loop_
_entity.id
_entity.type
_entity.pdbx_description
1 polymer ?
#
loop_
_entity_poly.entity_id
_entity_poly.type
_entity_poly.pdbx_seq_one_letter_code
_entity_poly.pdbx_strand_id
1 'polypeptide(L)'
;MSHPTIASKISLPVNLLEATYRAVNQGKAKSPDEFIMRAISRKLATLKRGEMASAPEYQADILQIETEFATAYWEAFKLAESQE
;
A
#
# COMPACT_ATOMS: atom_id res chain seq x y z
N MET A 1 18.91 2.81 -12.82
CA MET A 1 18.46 2.93 -14.22
C MET A 1 17.48 4.10 -14.26
N SER A 2 17.75 5.20 -14.97
CA SER A 2 16.72 6.23 -15.11
C SER A 2 15.65 5.71 -16.07
N HIS A 3 14.38 5.82 -15.66
CA HIS A 3 13.27 5.51 -16.54
C HIS A 3 12.85 6.82 -17.23
N PRO A 4 12.93 6.92 -18.57
CA PRO A 4 12.55 8.14 -19.27
C PRO A 4 11.04 8.38 -19.15
N THR A 5 10.65 9.64 -18.94
CA THR A 5 9.25 10.05 -18.98
C THR A 5 8.82 10.25 -20.43
N ILE A 6 7.75 9.58 -20.85
CA ILE A 6 7.15 9.74 -22.18
C ILE A 6 5.81 10.45 -22.01
N ALA A 7 5.60 11.52 -22.77
CA ALA A 7 4.32 12.23 -22.78
C ALA A 7 3.24 11.37 -23.47
N SER A 8 2.09 11.25 -22.83
CA SER A 8 0.94 10.50 -23.35
C SER A 8 -0.35 11.30 -23.16
N LYS A 9 -1.26 11.21 -24.12
CA LYS A 9 -2.57 11.84 -24.04
C LYS A 9 -3.54 10.90 -23.33
N ILE A 10 -4.07 11.33 -22.20
CA ILE A 10 -5.08 10.60 -21.43
C ILE A 10 -6.42 11.35 -21.44
N SER A 11 -7.52 10.61 -21.51
CA SER A 11 -8.87 11.18 -21.35
C SER A 11 -9.29 11.05 -19.89
N LEU A 12 -9.65 12.16 -19.27
CA LEU A 12 -10.07 12.22 -17.88
C LEU A 12 -11.47 12.84 -17.75
N PRO A 13 -12.31 12.34 -16.85
CA PRO A 13 -13.51 13.04 -16.41
C PRO A 13 -13.19 14.47 -15.95
N VAL A 14 -14.07 15.43 -16.29
CA VAL A 14 -13.87 16.85 -15.99
C VAL A 14 -13.63 17.11 -14.51
N ASN A 15 -14.35 16.43 -13.63
CA ASN A 15 -14.22 16.55 -12.18
C ASN A 15 -12.84 16.10 -11.68
N LEU A 16 -12.21 15.10 -12.31
CA LEU A 16 -10.86 14.66 -11.94
C LEU A 16 -9.80 15.66 -12.40
N LEU A 17 -10.02 16.28 -13.57
CA LEU A 17 -9.15 17.33 -14.07
C LEU A 17 -9.20 18.56 -13.14
N GLU A 18 -10.39 19.02 -12.78
CA GLU A 18 -10.58 20.14 -11.84
C GLU A 18 -9.98 19.86 -10.46
N ALA A 19 -10.17 18.64 -9.93
CA ALA A 19 -9.58 18.24 -8.64
C ALA A 19 -8.04 18.26 -8.70
N THR A 20 -7.46 17.83 -9.82
CA THR A 20 -6.00 17.87 -10.05
C THR A 20 -5.49 19.31 -10.05
N TYR A 21 -6.11 20.20 -10.82
CA TYR A 21 -5.71 21.61 -10.86
C TYR A 21 -5.87 22.30 -9.50
N ARG A 22 -6.96 22.02 -8.78
CA ARG A 22 -7.15 22.52 -7.41
C ARG A 22 -6.02 22.07 -6.49
N ALA A 23 -5.58 20.81 -6.57
CA ALA A 23 -4.51 20.29 -5.75
C ALA A 23 -3.16 20.98 -6.05
N VAL A 24 -2.87 21.25 -7.33
CA VAL A 24 -1.69 22.01 -7.75
C VAL A 24 -1.75 23.44 -7.21
N ASN A 25 -2.90 24.13 -7.33
CA ASN A 25 -3.09 25.48 -6.80
C ASN A 25 -2.95 25.56 -5.27
N GLN A 26 -3.25 24.46 -4.57
CA GLN A 26 -3.03 24.32 -3.13
C GLN A 26 -1.57 24.01 -2.75
N GLY A 27 -0.65 23.96 -3.71
CA GLY A 27 0.76 23.66 -3.48
C GLY A 27 1.06 22.18 -3.21
N LYS A 28 0.13 21.25 -3.48
CA LYS A 28 0.33 19.82 -3.21
C LYS A 28 1.22 19.13 -4.25
N ALA A 29 1.45 19.78 -5.39
CA ALA A 29 2.35 19.36 -6.47
C ALA A 29 2.77 20.59 -7.29
N LYS A 30 3.89 20.51 -8.00
CA LYS A 30 4.40 21.61 -8.86
C LYS A 30 3.73 21.64 -10.22
N SER A 31 3.20 20.51 -10.69
CA SER A 31 2.47 20.41 -11.95
C SER A 31 1.36 19.35 -11.90
N PRO A 32 0.36 19.43 -12.80
CA PRO A 32 -0.65 18.38 -12.96
C PRO A 32 -0.03 17.01 -13.25
N ASP A 33 0.99 16.96 -14.10
CA ASP A 33 1.70 15.72 -14.45
C ASP A 33 2.37 15.09 -13.24
N GLU A 34 3.05 15.89 -12.40
CA GLU A 34 3.65 15.42 -11.16
C GLU A 34 2.58 14.84 -10.22
N PHE A 35 1.45 15.53 -10.09
CA PHE A 35 0.34 15.08 -9.26
C PHE A 35 -0.22 13.74 -9.74
N ILE A 36 -0.47 13.62 -11.05
CA ILE A 36 -1.01 12.41 -11.68
C ILE A 36 -0.01 11.25 -11.56
N MET A 37 1.27 11.48 -11.86
CA MET A 37 2.34 10.49 -11.69
C MET A 37 2.37 9.96 -10.25
N ARG A 38 2.36 10.86 -9.26
CA ARG A 38 2.39 10.47 -7.84
C ARG A 38 1.14 9.67 -7.44
N ALA A 39 -0.03 10.06 -7.94
CA ALA A 39 -1.29 9.34 -7.68
C ALA A 39 -1.26 7.93 -8.27
N ILE A 40 -0.82 7.78 -9.52
CA ILE A 40 -0.70 6.49 -10.20
C ILE A 40 0.32 5.60 -9.48
N SER A 41 1.51 6.11 -9.16
CA SER A 41 2.53 5.32 -8.44
C SER A 41 2.03 4.81 -7.09
N ARG A 42 1.30 5.65 -6.34
CA ARG A 42 0.69 5.24 -5.05
C ARG A 42 -0.37 4.16 -5.24
N LYS A 43 -1.23 4.30 -6.25
CA LYS A 43 -2.27 3.30 -6.54
C LYS A 43 -1.65 1.98 -6.97
N LEU A 44 -0.64 1.99 -7.84
CA LEU A 44 0.09 0.79 -8.26
C LEU A 44 0.77 0.09 -7.08
N ALA A 45 1.41 0.84 -6.18
CA ALA A 45 1.99 0.26 -4.97
C ALA A 45 0.94 -0.37 -4.05
N THR A 46 -0.25 0.24 -3.96
CA THR A 46 -1.37 -0.29 -3.19
C THR A 46 -1.92 -1.58 -3.81
N LEU A 47 -2.08 -1.60 -5.14
CA LEU A 47 -2.53 -2.78 -5.87
C LEU A 47 -1.53 -3.93 -5.73
N LYS A 48 -0.24 -3.66 -5.93
CA LYS A 48 0.82 -4.66 -5.74
C LYS A 48 0.83 -5.25 -4.33
N ARG A 49 0.59 -4.42 -3.30
CA ARG A 49 0.48 -4.91 -1.92
C ARG A 49 -0.75 -5.79 -1.72
N GLY A 50 -1.88 -5.43 -2.31
CA GLY A 50 -3.10 -6.26 -2.29
C GLY A 50 -2.92 -7.60 -3.00
N GLU A 51 -2.23 -7.60 -4.14
CA GLU A 51 -1.85 -8.82 -4.86
C GLU A 51 -0.93 -9.71 -4.02
N MET A 52 0.10 -9.13 -3.39
CA MET A 52 0.99 -9.87 -2.48
C MET A 52 0.26 -10.41 -1.24
N ALA A 53 -0.65 -9.64 -0.65
CA ALA A 53 -1.46 -10.10 0.49
C ALA A 53 -2.47 -11.19 0.11
N SER A 54 -2.82 -11.28 -1.17
CA SER A 54 -3.69 -12.32 -1.71
C SER A 54 -2.91 -13.52 -2.25
N ALA A 55 -1.57 -13.50 -2.19
CA ALA A 55 -0.74 -14.61 -2.61
C ALA A 55 -0.89 -15.76 -1.58
N PRO A 56 -1.19 -16.99 -2.03
CA PRO A 56 -1.44 -18.12 -1.13
C PRO A 56 -0.23 -18.48 -0.27
N GLU A 57 0.99 -18.23 -0.76
CA GLU A 57 2.22 -18.42 0.00
C GLU A 57 2.32 -17.43 1.17
N TYR A 58 1.95 -16.18 0.95
CA TYR A 58 1.95 -15.16 2.01
C TYR A 58 0.88 -15.44 3.07
N GLN A 59 -0.27 -15.98 2.67
CA GLN A 59 -1.30 -16.42 3.62
C GLN A 59 -0.85 -17.62 4.45
N ALA A 60 -0.12 -18.56 3.85
CA ALA A 60 0.44 -19.71 4.57
C ALA A 60 1.48 -19.27 5.61
N ASP A 61 2.35 -18.32 5.27
CA ASP A 61 3.35 -17.78 6.20
C ASP A 61 2.68 -17.05 7.39
N ILE A 62 1.63 -16.27 7.14
CA ILE A 62 0.87 -15.59 8.21
C ILE A 62 0.20 -16.62 9.14
N LEU A 63 -0.43 -17.66 8.58
CA LEU A 63 -1.05 -18.73 9.39
C LEU A 63 -0.03 -19.49 10.23
N GLN A 64 1.17 -19.73 9.69
CA GLN A 64 2.26 -20.36 10.43
C GLN A 64 2.72 -19.47 11.59
N ILE A 65 2.95 -18.18 11.33
CA ILE A 65 3.33 -17.21 12.36
C ILE A 65 2.24 -17.13 13.45
N GLU A 66 0.97 -17.02 13.09
CA GLU A 66 -0.14 -16.99 14.06
C GLU A 66 -0.19 -18.27 14.92
N THR A 67 0.09 -19.43 14.34
CA THR A 67 0.16 -20.71 15.07
C THR A 67 1.31 -20.75 16.07
N GLU A 68 2.50 -20.29 15.65
CA GLU A 68 3.68 -20.19 16.50
C GLU A 68 3.45 -19.20 17.66
N PHE A 69 2.83 -18.04 17.38
CA PHE A 69 2.46 -17.06 18.39
C PHE A 69 1.39 -17.56 19.36
N ALA A 70 0.35 -18.26 18.88
CA ALA A 70 -0.68 -18.81 19.75
C ALA A 70 -0.10 -19.84 20.73
N THR A 71 0.83 -20.66 20.26
CA THR A 71 1.54 -21.65 21.09
C THR A 71 2.40 -20.94 22.14
N ALA A 72 3.22 -19.97 21.73
CA ALA A 72 4.05 -19.20 22.65
C ALA A 72 3.23 -18.41 23.68
N TYR A 73 2.04 -17.92 23.30
CA TYR A 73 1.14 -17.21 24.20
C TYR A 73 0.58 -18.13 25.29
N TRP A 74 0.17 -19.36 24.93
CA TRP A 74 -0.28 -20.36 25.89
C TRP A 74 0.81 -20.82 26.84
N GLU A 75 2.04 -20.99 26.34
CA GLU A 75 3.20 -21.35 27.17
C GLU A 75 3.57 -20.23 28.15
N ALA A 76 3.56 -18.97 27.69
CA ALA A 76 3.79 -17.81 28.55
C ALA A 76 2.70 -17.67 29.61
N PHE A 77 1.43 -17.91 29.26
CA PHE A 77 0.32 -17.93 30.20
C PHE A 77 0.52 -18.98 31.30
N LYS A 78 0.90 -20.21 30.94
CA LYS A 78 1.16 -21.29 31.91
C LYS A 78 2.38 -21.05 32.79
N LEU A 79 3.42 -20.42 32.25
CA LEU A 79 4.58 -20.03 33.04
C LEU A 79 4.22 -18.95 34.07
N ALA A 80 3.39 -17.98 33.70
CA ALA A 80 2.91 -16.95 34.61
C ALA A 80 2.04 -17.51 35.74
N GLU A 81 1.12 -18.45 35.45
CA GLU A 81 0.31 -19.14 36.48
C GLU A 81 1.16 -19.99 37.46
N SER A 82 2.34 -20.44 37.05
CA SER A 82 3.22 -21.28 37.87
C SER A 82 4.17 -20.49 38.78
N GLN A 83 4.22 -19.17 38.63
CA GLN A 83 5.06 -18.27 39.44
C GLN A 83 4.27 -17.50 40.52
N GLU A 84 2.98 -17.81 40.67
CA GLU A 84 2.09 -17.36 41.76
C GLU A 84 1.98 -18.45 42.85
#